data_AF-A0AAV4VQL7-F1
#
_entry.id   AF-A0AAV4VQL7-F1
#
_cell.length_a   1.000
_cell.length_b   1.000
_cell.length_c   1.000
_cell.angle_alpha   90.00
_cell.angle_beta   90.00
_cell.angle_gamma   90.00
#
_symmetry.space_group_name_H-M   'P 1'
#
loop_
_entity.id
_entity.type
_entity.pdbx_description
1 polymer ?
#
loop_
_entity_poly.entity_id
_entity_poly.type
_entity_poly.pdbx_seq_one_letter_code
_entity_poly.pdbx_strand_id
1 'polypeptide(L)'
;MYCYNLPVLSEEEVHEAVAQYAQENCCYGSKVAREMSVKEIAMKSAFHYKLETFTEKRESAWRFVPYTGQPIDGPANGPAPTPWNVTALPSDSFKDAKQKVEVPHTAFVKPCHACVGNQRIRCSACVGNGRKQCTWCKGRGRRTRFEQEEMCDSCNGTGFDRCFTCSGTGQVKCKTCDGKGSLKGFVELTISWTNHKDDYISETSRMPKNLVLEVTGQVAYEEENPRVNMIL
;
A
#
# COMPACT_ATOMS: atom_id res chain seq x y z
N MET A 1 -1.95 -11.76 48.83
CA MET A 1 -0.54 -11.52 48.44
C MET A 1 -0.15 -12.70 47.57
N TYR A 2 -0.34 -12.59 46.25
CA TYR A 2 -0.07 -13.68 45.32
C TYR A 2 1.45 -13.72 45.08
N CYS A 3 2.15 -14.68 45.69
CA CYS A 3 3.50 -15.03 45.30
C CYS A 3 3.43 -15.67 43.91
N TYR A 4 3.65 -14.89 42.86
CA TYR A 4 3.99 -15.45 41.57
C TYR A 4 5.33 -16.19 41.76
N ASN A 5 5.35 -17.49 41.51
CA ASN A 5 6.60 -18.27 41.41
C ASN A 5 7.38 -17.71 40.22
N LEU A 6 8.20 -16.68 40.46
CA LEU A 6 9.12 -16.19 39.45
C LEU A 6 10.10 -17.33 39.13
N PRO A 7 10.32 -17.65 37.84
CA PRO A 7 11.33 -18.62 37.47
C PRO A 7 12.67 -18.18 38.07
N VAL A 8 13.34 -19.09 38.78
CA VAL A 8 14.64 -18.82 39.38
C VAL A 8 15.69 -19.24 38.37
N LEU A 9 16.49 -18.28 37.90
CA LEU A 9 17.64 -18.55 37.05
C LEU A 9 18.74 -19.24 37.87
N SER A 10 19.28 -20.34 37.36
CA SER A 10 20.46 -20.98 37.93
C SER A 10 21.73 -20.19 37.55
N GLU A 11 22.82 -20.39 38.29
CA GLU A 11 24.11 -19.78 37.95
C GLU A 11 24.59 -20.28 36.57
N GLU A 12 24.38 -21.56 36.25
CA GLU A 12 24.69 -22.14 34.94
C GLU A 12 23.94 -21.44 33.79
N GLU A 13 22.65 -21.16 33.96
CA GLU A 13 21.83 -20.47 32.95
C GLU A 13 22.31 -19.02 32.73
N VAL A 14 22.73 -18.33 33.79
CA VAL A 14 23.32 -17.00 33.69
C VAL A 14 24.63 -17.04 32.90
N HIS A 15 25.50 -18.02 33.19
CA HIS A 15 26.75 -18.21 32.47
C HIS A 15 26.52 -18.51 30.98
N GLU A 16 25.56 -19.38 30.67
CA GLU A 16 25.20 -19.73 29.29
C GLU A 16 24.67 -18.51 28.53
N ALA A 17 23.77 -17.72 29.12
CA ALA A 17 23.24 -16.51 28.49
C ALA A 17 24.32 -15.46 28.21
N VAL A 18 25.25 -15.23 29.15
CA VAL A 18 26.39 -14.30 28.96
C VAL A 18 27.35 -14.83 27.89
N ALA A 19 27.58 -16.14 27.86
CA ALA A 19 28.43 -16.78 26.84
C ALA A 19 27.81 -16.66 25.44
N GLN A 20 26.50 -16.88 25.31
CA GLN A 20 25.77 -16.70 24.05
C GLN A 20 25.84 -15.25 23.58
N TYR A 21 25.56 -14.29 24.46
CA TYR A 21 25.64 -12.87 24.13
C TYR A 21 27.05 -12.46 23.66
N ALA A 22 28.11 -12.97 24.29
CA ALA A 22 29.48 -12.71 23.87
C ALA A 22 29.83 -13.34 22.50
N GLN A 23 29.18 -14.43 22.10
CA GLN A 23 29.37 -15.04 20.78
C GLN A 23 28.65 -14.26 19.67
N GLU A 24 27.49 -13.69 19.97
CA GLU A 24 26.68 -12.92 19.02
C GLU A 24 27.25 -11.51 18.76
N ASN A 25 28.15 -11.02 19.62
CA ASN A 25 28.76 -9.70 19.50
C ASN A 25 30.25 -9.78 19.12
N CYS A 26 30.64 -9.15 18.00
CA CYS A 26 32.05 -9.18 17.58
C CYS A 26 32.98 -8.71 18.70
N CYS A 27 34.12 -9.39 18.77
CA CYS A 27 35.30 -8.87 19.43
C CYS A 27 35.17 -8.90 20.97
N TYR A 28 34.13 -9.55 21.49
CA TYR A 28 33.94 -9.84 22.91
C TYR A 28 34.75 -11.09 23.29
N GLY A 29 35.47 -11.02 24.42
CA GLY A 29 36.25 -12.15 24.93
C GLY A 29 35.37 -13.10 25.74
N SER A 30 35.49 -14.41 25.51
CA SER A 30 34.74 -15.45 26.24
C SER A 30 35.23 -15.69 27.68
N LYS A 31 36.37 -15.09 28.06
CA LYS A 31 36.98 -15.27 29.39
C LYS A 31 36.06 -14.81 30.52
N VAL A 32 35.38 -13.67 30.35
CA VAL A 32 34.45 -13.13 31.37
C VAL A 32 33.28 -14.09 31.59
N ALA A 33 32.69 -14.63 30.52
CA ALA A 33 31.59 -15.58 30.61
C ALA A 33 31.98 -16.91 31.30
N ARG A 34 33.27 -17.29 31.31
CA ARG A 34 33.76 -18.53 31.93
C ARG A 34 34.23 -18.37 33.37
N GLU A 35 34.83 -17.24 33.70
CA GLU A 35 35.54 -17.02 34.98
C GLU A 35 34.79 -16.07 35.93
N MET A 36 33.71 -15.42 35.51
CA MET A 36 32.90 -14.61 36.41
C MET A 36 32.35 -15.48 37.55
N SER A 37 32.25 -14.91 38.75
CA SER A 37 31.54 -15.52 39.87
C SER A 37 30.24 -14.75 40.13
N VAL A 38 29.12 -15.44 40.16
CA VAL A 38 27.82 -14.81 40.41
C VAL A 38 27.63 -14.66 41.92
N LYS A 39 27.65 -13.42 42.40
CA LYS A 39 27.51 -13.14 43.85
C LYS A 39 26.07 -13.19 44.33
N GLU A 40 25.14 -12.75 43.49
CA GLU A 40 23.72 -12.63 43.82
C GLU A 40 22.91 -12.65 42.52
N ILE A 41 21.84 -13.45 42.49
CA ILE A 41 20.84 -13.46 41.43
C ILE A 41 19.54 -12.90 42.03
N ALA A 42 19.21 -11.66 41.67
CA ALA A 42 17.99 -11.00 42.13
C ALA A 42 16.95 -11.00 41.01
N MET A 43 15.93 -11.85 41.16
CA MET A 43 14.79 -11.88 40.23
C MET A 43 13.89 -10.66 40.46
N LYS A 44 13.70 -9.85 39.42
CA LYS A 44 12.82 -8.69 39.45
C LYS A 44 11.76 -8.81 38.37
N SER A 45 10.57 -8.32 38.67
CA SER A 45 9.51 -8.16 37.66
C SER A 45 9.60 -6.77 37.05
N ALA A 46 9.28 -6.68 35.77
CA ALA A 46 8.97 -5.43 35.10
C ALA A 46 7.56 -5.57 34.54
N PHE A 47 6.74 -4.54 34.69
CA PHE A 47 5.40 -4.53 34.11
C PHE A 47 5.43 -3.72 32.83
N HIS A 48 4.98 -4.34 31.74
CA HIS A 48 4.70 -3.68 30.47
C HIS A 48 3.21 -3.41 30.38
N TYR A 49 2.87 -2.13 30.39
CA TYR A 49 1.52 -1.65 30.17
C TYR A 49 1.41 -1.15 28.73
N LYS A 50 0.54 -1.81 27.95
CA LYS A 50 0.25 -1.44 26.56
C LYS A 50 -1.15 -0.85 26.49
N LEU A 51 -1.27 0.40 26.08
CA LEU A 51 -2.54 1.03 25.75
C LEU A 51 -2.76 0.96 24.24
N GLU A 52 -3.84 0.33 23.82
CA GLU A 52 -4.22 0.24 22.41
C GLU A 52 -5.52 1.03 22.15
N THR A 53 -5.46 1.99 21.24
CA THR A 53 -6.64 2.73 20.76
C THR A 53 -6.91 2.35 19.31
N PHE A 54 -8.04 1.68 19.07
CA PHE A 54 -8.42 1.25 17.74
C PHE A 54 -9.43 2.21 17.12
N THR A 55 -9.05 2.82 16.00
CA THR A 55 -9.82 3.88 15.35
C THR A 55 -10.33 3.43 13.99
N GLU A 56 -11.50 3.90 13.60
CA GLU A 56 -12.07 3.72 12.26
C GLU A 56 -12.29 5.09 11.60
N LYS A 57 -11.77 5.26 10.39
CA LYS A 57 -11.93 6.46 9.55
C LYS A 57 -12.60 6.09 8.23
N ARG A 58 -13.60 6.87 7.82
CA ARG A 58 -14.32 6.69 6.55
C ARG A 58 -14.19 7.93 5.65
N GLU A 59 -13.84 7.72 4.39
CA GLU A 59 -13.67 8.77 3.37
C GLU A 59 -14.31 8.35 2.05
N SER A 60 -15.07 9.24 1.42
CA SER A 60 -15.79 8.96 0.17
C SER A 60 -15.23 9.75 -1.01
N ALA A 61 -15.10 9.11 -2.18
CA ALA A 61 -14.71 9.78 -3.42
C ALA A 61 -15.42 9.17 -4.63
N TRP A 62 -15.62 9.97 -5.68
CA TRP A 62 -16.10 9.45 -6.97
C TRP A 62 -15.03 8.59 -7.65
N ARG A 63 -15.43 7.41 -8.13
CA ARG A 63 -14.58 6.53 -8.93
C ARG A 63 -15.22 6.21 -10.27
N PHE A 64 -14.39 6.13 -11.30
CA PHE A 64 -14.80 5.81 -12.66
C PHE A 64 -13.97 4.63 -13.20
N VAL A 65 -14.65 3.60 -13.70
CA VAL A 65 -14.02 2.40 -14.28
C VAL A 65 -14.63 2.09 -15.64
N PRO A 66 -13.92 1.39 -16.55
CA PRO A 66 -14.51 0.92 -17.81
C PRO A 66 -15.82 0.16 -17.57
N TYR A 67 -16.86 0.51 -18.34
CA TYR A 67 -18.11 -0.24 -18.32
C TYR A 67 -18.03 -1.43 -19.28
N THR A 68 -18.28 -2.64 -18.76
CA THR A 68 -18.16 -3.91 -19.50
C THR A 68 -19.49 -4.66 -19.60
N GLY A 69 -20.61 -4.04 -19.26
CA GLY A 69 -21.94 -4.66 -19.29
C GLY A 69 -22.39 -5.25 -17.94
N GLN A 70 -21.67 -4.96 -16.86
CA GLN A 70 -22.06 -5.36 -15.50
C GLN A 70 -23.40 -4.73 -15.09
N PRO A 71 -24.16 -5.35 -14.17
CA PRO A 71 -25.32 -4.71 -13.57
C PRO A 71 -24.93 -3.42 -12.85
N ILE A 72 -25.85 -2.45 -12.83
CA ILE A 72 -25.65 -1.13 -12.25
C ILE A 72 -26.64 -0.94 -11.11
N ASP A 73 -26.09 -0.79 -9.91
CA ASP A 73 -26.87 -0.43 -8.74
C ASP A 73 -26.94 1.09 -8.57
N GLY A 74 -27.92 1.70 -9.23
CA GLY A 74 -28.11 3.15 -9.23
C GLY A 74 -29.25 3.64 -8.34
N PRO A 75 -29.54 4.96 -8.35
CA PRO A 75 -30.57 5.56 -7.49
C PRO A 75 -32.00 5.02 -7.70
N ALA A 76 -32.25 4.30 -8.79
CA ALA A 76 -33.53 3.63 -9.03
C ALA A 76 -33.79 2.45 -8.07
N ASN A 77 -32.75 1.91 -7.44
CA ASN A 77 -32.84 0.78 -6.50
C ASN A 77 -32.97 1.21 -5.03
N GLY A 78 -32.89 2.52 -4.74
CA GLY A 78 -33.03 3.06 -3.39
C GLY A 78 -32.19 4.32 -3.15
N PRO A 79 -32.37 4.98 -1.99
CA PRO A 79 -31.51 6.08 -1.57
C PRO A 79 -30.12 5.57 -1.16
N ALA A 80 -29.08 6.33 -1.49
CA ALA A 80 -27.72 6.01 -1.05
C ALA A 80 -27.61 6.11 0.48
N PRO A 81 -27.02 5.10 1.16
CA PRO A 81 -26.82 5.15 2.61
C PRO A 81 -25.79 6.21 3.01
N THR A 82 -25.83 6.65 4.26
CA THR A 82 -24.75 7.46 4.85
C THR A 82 -23.47 6.63 4.94
N PRO A 83 -22.27 7.24 4.98
CA PRO A 83 -21.02 6.53 5.06
C PRO A 83 -20.96 5.49 6.18
N TRP A 84 -21.60 5.73 7.33
CA TRP A 84 -21.61 4.84 8.50
C TRP A 84 -22.64 3.71 8.43
N ASN A 85 -23.67 3.85 7.57
CA ASN A 85 -24.65 2.79 7.32
C ASN A 85 -24.18 1.77 6.28
N VAL A 86 -23.00 1.97 5.68
CA VAL A 86 -22.36 0.97 4.81
C VAL A 86 -21.67 -0.09 5.67
N THR A 87 -22.00 -1.36 5.46
CA THR A 87 -21.39 -2.47 6.20
C THR A 87 -19.90 -2.62 5.85
N ALA A 88 -19.03 -2.53 6.86
CA ALA A 88 -17.60 -2.75 6.74
C ALA A 88 -17.08 -3.23 8.10
N LEU A 89 -16.21 -4.24 8.09
CA LEU A 89 -15.60 -4.81 9.29
C LEU A 89 -14.11 -5.02 9.04
N PRO A 90 -13.24 -4.76 10.03
CA PRO A 90 -11.84 -5.12 9.93
C PRO A 90 -11.68 -6.64 9.93
N SER A 91 -10.60 -7.15 9.31
CA SER A 91 -10.30 -8.58 9.29
C SER A 91 -9.94 -9.12 10.69
N ASP A 92 -9.27 -8.27 11.49
CA ASP A 92 -8.86 -8.56 12.85
C ASP A 92 -9.03 -7.29 13.70
N SER A 93 -9.46 -7.44 14.96
CA SER A 93 -9.44 -6.33 15.93
C SER A 93 -7.99 -5.92 16.25
N PHE A 94 -7.78 -4.62 16.52
CA PHE A 94 -6.47 -4.07 16.89
C PHE A 94 -5.35 -4.32 15.87
N LYS A 95 -5.69 -4.41 14.58
CA LYS A 95 -4.72 -4.43 13.48
C LYS A 95 -5.07 -3.40 12.43
N ASP A 96 -4.03 -2.79 11.87
CA ASP A 96 -4.19 -1.87 10.77
C ASP A 96 -4.79 -2.58 9.56
N ALA A 97 -5.86 -2.00 9.03
CA ALA A 97 -6.58 -2.57 7.90
C ALA A 97 -7.15 -1.47 7.03
N LYS A 98 -7.36 -1.78 5.75
CA LYS A 98 -7.97 -0.86 4.79
C LYS A 98 -8.89 -1.61 3.85
N GLN A 99 -10.11 -1.10 3.70
CA GLN A 99 -11.10 -1.66 2.80
C GLN A 99 -11.66 -0.57 1.89
N LYS A 100 -11.93 -0.94 0.64
CA LYS A 100 -12.63 -0.09 -0.32
C LYS A 100 -13.89 -0.79 -0.76
N VAL A 101 -15.01 -0.09 -0.67
CA VAL A 101 -16.34 -0.61 -1.06
C VAL A 101 -17.05 0.40 -1.95
N GLU A 102 -17.84 -0.11 -2.89
CA GLU A 102 -18.78 0.70 -3.66
C GLU A 102 -19.99 1.03 -2.77
N VAL A 103 -20.37 2.30 -2.68
CA VAL A 103 -21.54 2.71 -1.91
C VAL A 103 -22.82 2.30 -2.67
N PRO A 104 -23.74 1.55 -2.03
CA PRO A 104 -24.98 1.11 -2.67
C PRO A 104 -25.78 2.25 -3.30
N HIS A 105 -26.45 1.94 -4.40
CA HIS A 105 -27.35 2.83 -5.14
C HIS A 105 -26.71 4.12 -5.68
N THR A 106 -25.38 4.20 -5.75
CA THR A 106 -24.67 5.37 -6.29
C THR A 106 -24.17 5.19 -7.72
N ALA A 107 -24.30 3.98 -8.27
CA ALA A 107 -23.68 3.66 -9.55
C ALA A 107 -24.47 4.19 -10.74
N PHE A 108 -23.76 4.59 -11.79
CA PHE A 108 -24.35 4.99 -13.06
C PHE A 108 -23.39 4.74 -14.23
N VAL A 109 -23.90 4.77 -15.46
CA VAL A 109 -23.10 4.69 -16.68
C VAL A 109 -23.12 6.04 -17.38
N LYS A 110 -21.95 6.50 -17.83
CA LYS A 110 -21.85 7.68 -18.69
C LYS A 110 -20.88 7.44 -19.85
N PRO A 111 -20.98 8.23 -20.94
CA PRO A 111 -19.94 8.26 -21.95
C PRO A 111 -18.57 8.56 -21.33
N CYS A 112 -17.52 7.94 -21.86
CA CYS A 112 -16.17 8.18 -21.42
C CYS A 112 -15.79 9.65 -21.61
N HIS A 113 -15.33 10.30 -20.55
CA HIS A 113 -14.96 11.72 -20.60
C HIS A 113 -13.69 11.99 -21.44
N ALA A 114 -12.88 10.97 -21.73
CA ALA A 114 -11.64 11.11 -22.51
C ALA A 114 -11.83 10.90 -24.02
N CYS A 115 -12.70 9.97 -24.44
CA CYS A 115 -12.95 9.71 -25.86
C CYS A 115 -14.37 10.10 -26.31
N VAL A 116 -15.22 10.56 -25.40
CA VAL A 116 -16.60 10.98 -25.66
C VAL A 116 -17.39 9.86 -26.38
N GLY A 117 -17.23 8.61 -25.93
CA GLY A 117 -17.89 7.46 -26.56
C GLY A 117 -17.14 6.81 -27.72
N ASN A 118 -16.13 7.47 -28.31
CA ASN A 118 -15.49 7.01 -29.56
C ASN A 118 -14.55 5.80 -29.41
N GLN A 119 -14.33 5.30 -28.19
CA GLN A 119 -13.47 4.15 -27.86
C GLN A 119 -11.98 4.32 -28.18
N ARG A 120 -11.62 5.25 -29.06
CA ARG A 120 -10.27 5.60 -29.46
C ARG A 120 -10.03 7.08 -29.20
N ILE A 121 -8.77 7.44 -29.02
CA ILE A 121 -8.32 8.82 -28.88
C ILE A 121 -7.26 9.13 -29.93
N ARG A 122 -7.12 10.41 -30.28
CA ARG A 122 -6.08 10.90 -31.18
C ARG A 122 -4.72 10.43 -30.65
N CYS A 123 -3.92 9.82 -31.52
CA CYS A 123 -2.57 9.44 -31.17
C CYS A 123 -1.75 10.71 -30.91
N SER A 124 -1.32 10.92 -29.67
CA SER A 124 -0.50 12.08 -29.30
C SER A 124 0.86 12.06 -30.01
N ALA A 125 1.40 10.87 -30.26
CA ALA A 125 2.72 10.71 -30.86
C ALA A 125 2.79 11.27 -32.30
N CYS A 126 1.78 11.03 -33.14
CA CYS A 126 1.71 11.55 -34.51
C CYS A 126 0.66 12.64 -34.69
N VAL A 127 0.10 13.13 -33.59
CA VAL A 127 -0.96 14.14 -33.57
C VAL A 127 -2.10 13.78 -34.54
N GLY A 128 -2.51 12.51 -34.59
CA GLY A 128 -3.59 12.06 -35.47
C GLY A 128 -3.22 11.72 -36.92
N ASN A 129 -2.01 12.05 -37.38
CA ASN A 129 -1.65 11.92 -38.81
C ASN A 129 -1.35 10.49 -39.25
N GLY A 130 -1.18 9.55 -38.30
CA GLY A 130 -0.75 8.18 -38.60
C GLY A 130 0.71 8.05 -39.05
N ARG A 131 1.38 9.16 -39.38
CA ARG A 131 2.78 9.20 -39.78
C ARG A 131 3.54 10.26 -38.99
N LYS A 132 4.85 10.09 -38.87
CA LYS A 132 5.79 11.05 -38.27
C LYS A 132 6.77 11.49 -39.33
N GLN A 133 7.25 12.73 -39.25
CA GLN A 133 8.33 13.20 -40.12
C GLN A 133 9.55 12.28 -39.94
N CYS A 134 10.10 11.82 -41.06
CA CYS A 134 11.26 10.96 -41.04
C CYS A 134 12.45 11.73 -40.47
N THR A 135 13.06 11.20 -39.42
CA THR A 135 14.16 11.85 -38.71
C THR A 135 15.44 11.88 -39.56
N TRP A 136 15.59 10.91 -40.48
CA TRP A 136 16.77 10.76 -41.33
C TRP A 136 16.85 11.77 -42.47
N CYS A 137 15.72 12.12 -43.09
CA CYS A 137 15.66 13.13 -44.16
C CYS A 137 14.97 14.44 -43.73
N LYS A 138 14.53 14.53 -42.47
CA LYS A 138 13.76 15.67 -41.93
C LYS A 138 12.58 16.05 -42.84
N GLY A 139 11.85 15.07 -43.37
CA GLY A 139 10.68 15.34 -44.21
C GLY A 139 10.95 15.58 -45.69
N ARG A 140 12.21 15.65 -46.12
CA ARG A 140 12.54 15.92 -47.53
C ARG A 140 12.30 14.72 -48.46
N GLY A 141 12.23 13.51 -47.93
CA GLY A 141 12.20 12.28 -48.73
C GLY A 141 13.53 11.97 -49.43
N ARG A 142 14.54 12.85 -49.32
CA ARG A 142 15.86 12.71 -49.93
C ARG A 142 16.96 13.04 -48.92
N ARG A 143 18.16 12.49 -49.13
CA ARG A 143 19.36 12.78 -48.34
C ARG A 143 20.53 13.01 -49.28
N THR A 144 21.39 13.96 -48.92
CA THR A 144 22.64 14.20 -49.65
C THR A 144 23.70 13.22 -49.16
N ARG A 145 24.30 12.48 -50.08
CA ARG A 145 25.41 11.57 -49.83
C ARG A 145 26.42 11.72 -50.95
N PHE A 146 27.69 11.93 -50.62
CA PHE A 146 28.75 12.16 -51.62
C PHE A 146 28.35 13.20 -52.69
N GLU A 147 27.77 14.32 -52.24
CA GLU A 147 27.31 15.45 -53.08
C GLU A 147 26.15 15.14 -54.05
N GLN A 148 25.56 13.93 -53.99
CA GLN A 148 24.39 13.55 -54.76
C GLN A 148 23.14 13.47 -53.88
N GLU A 149 21.98 13.87 -54.43
CA GLU A 149 20.69 13.64 -53.79
C GLU A 149 20.20 12.21 -54.06
N GLU A 150 20.12 11.41 -53.01
CA GLU A 150 19.56 10.07 -53.07
C GLU A 150 18.19 10.02 -52.38
N MET A 151 17.33 9.11 -52.84
CA MET A 151 16.07 8.82 -52.17
C MET A 151 16.36 8.32 -50.74
N CYS A 152 15.61 8.81 -49.76
CA CYS A 152 15.80 8.38 -48.39
C CYS A 152 15.23 6.96 -48.19
N ASP A 153 16.11 5.97 -48.04
CA ASP A 153 15.74 4.57 -47.83
C ASP A 153 14.88 4.35 -46.57
N SER A 154 15.18 5.07 -45.48
CA SER A 154 14.44 4.91 -44.22
C SER A 154 12.93 5.19 -44.34
N CYS A 155 12.53 6.06 -45.27
CA CYS A 155 11.13 6.42 -45.50
C CYS A 155 10.67 6.12 -46.93
N ASN A 156 11.47 5.40 -47.71
CA ASN A 156 11.25 5.10 -49.13
C ASN A 156 10.81 6.34 -49.94
N GLY A 157 11.52 7.45 -49.78
CA GLY A 157 11.25 8.68 -50.54
C GLY A 157 10.06 9.51 -50.04
N THR A 158 9.25 9.02 -49.10
CA THR A 158 8.01 9.70 -48.69
C THR A 158 8.23 10.91 -47.79
N GLY A 159 9.37 10.97 -47.10
CA GLY A 159 9.64 11.97 -46.05
C GLY A 159 8.97 11.67 -44.71
N PHE A 160 8.15 10.62 -44.61
CA PHE A 160 7.36 10.32 -43.42
C PHE A 160 7.38 8.83 -43.06
N ASP A 161 7.68 8.52 -41.81
CA ASP A 161 7.65 7.17 -41.28
C ASP A 161 6.27 6.83 -40.70
N ARG A 162 5.83 5.58 -40.86
CA ARG A 162 4.60 5.09 -40.22
C ARG A 162 4.73 5.25 -38.71
N CYS A 163 3.74 5.85 -38.07
CA CYS A 163 3.76 5.98 -36.62
C CYS A 163 3.56 4.62 -35.95
N PHE A 164 4.60 4.13 -35.27
CA PHE A 164 4.55 2.85 -34.54
C PHE A 164 3.50 2.82 -33.43
N THR A 165 3.33 3.91 -32.67
CA THR A 165 2.39 4.00 -31.54
C THR A 165 0.93 3.72 -31.93
N CYS A 166 0.52 4.12 -33.13
CA CYS A 166 -0.85 3.90 -33.63
C CYS A 166 -0.89 2.97 -34.85
N SER A 167 0.25 2.37 -35.20
CA SER A 167 0.41 1.53 -36.38
C SER A 167 -0.16 2.18 -37.65
N GLY A 168 0.04 3.48 -37.87
CA GLY A 168 -0.46 4.17 -39.06
C GLY A 168 -1.90 4.69 -39.01
N THR A 169 -2.69 4.31 -38.00
CA THR A 169 -4.14 4.64 -37.96
C THR A 169 -4.45 6.06 -37.49
N GLY A 170 -3.48 6.76 -36.90
CA GLY A 170 -3.69 8.08 -36.30
C GLY A 170 -4.43 8.07 -34.97
N GLN A 171 -4.96 6.93 -34.54
CA GLN A 171 -5.73 6.81 -33.29
C GLN A 171 -5.26 5.62 -32.47
N VAL A 172 -5.32 5.74 -31.15
CA VAL A 172 -5.00 4.66 -30.21
C VAL A 172 -6.21 4.30 -29.36
N LYS A 173 -6.26 3.07 -28.85
CA LYS A 173 -7.29 2.62 -27.92
C LYS A 173 -7.36 3.59 -26.73
N CYS A 174 -8.55 4.05 -26.37
CA CYS A 174 -8.73 4.94 -25.23
C CYS A 174 -8.40 4.18 -23.94
N LYS A 175 -7.36 4.60 -23.23
CA LYS A 175 -6.91 3.96 -21.99
C LYS A 175 -7.93 4.12 -20.85
N THR A 176 -8.57 5.28 -20.73
CA THR A 176 -9.52 5.60 -19.65
C THR A 176 -10.71 4.65 -19.59
N CYS A 177 -11.26 4.26 -20.75
CA CYS A 177 -12.40 3.34 -20.84
C CYS A 177 -12.00 1.97 -21.39
N ASP A 178 -10.71 1.69 -21.51
CA ASP A 178 -10.17 0.51 -22.20
C ASP A 178 -10.90 0.16 -23.51
N GLY A 179 -11.15 1.16 -24.36
CA GLY A 179 -11.84 0.98 -25.64
C GLY A 179 -13.32 0.61 -25.55
N LYS A 180 -13.97 0.71 -24.38
CA LYS A 180 -15.40 0.44 -24.22
C LYS A 180 -16.30 1.62 -24.58
N GLY A 181 -15.77 2.83 -24.58
CA GLY A 181 -16.52 4.05 -24.88
C GLY A 181 -17.38 4.58 -23.72
N SER A 182 -17.68 3.74 -22.73
CA SER A 182 -18.48 4.09 -21.55
C SER A 182 -17.72 3.80 -20.24
N LEU A 183 -18.08 4.54 -19.19
CA LEU A 183 -17.54 4.40 -17.84
C LEU A 183 -18.68 4.16 -16.85
N LYS A 184 -18.46 3.25 -15.90
CA LYS A 184 -19.26 3.14 -14.68
C LYS A 184 -18.70 4.14 -13.67
N GLY A 185 -19.52 5.08 -13.21
CA GLY A 185 -19.26 5.96 -12.09
C GLY A 185 -19.96 5.46 -10.84
N PHE A 186 -19.32 5.56 -9.67
CA PHE A 186 -19.92 5.24 -8.37
C PHE A 186 -19.14 5.96 -7.25
N VAL A 187 -19.74 6.10 -6.06
CA VAL A 187 -19.02 6.58 -4.89
C VAL A 187 -18.27 5.40 -4.27
N GLU A 188 -16.94 5.51 -4.18
CA GLU A 188 -16.10 4.56 -3.45
C GLU A 188 -15.91 5.08 -2.02
N LEU A 189 -16.25 4.24 -1.04
CA LEU A 189 -15.97 4.48 0.37
C LEU A 189 -14.68 3.75 0.74
N THR A 190 -13.71 4.49 1.25
CA THR A 190 -12.49 3.96 1.84
C THR A 190 -12.62 3.97 3.35
N ILE A 191 -12.59 2.78 3.96
CA ILE A 191 -12.57 2.58 5.40
C ILE A 191 -11.15 2.20 5.82
N SER A 192 -10.59 2.93 6.78
CA SER A 192 -9.26 2.66 7.34
C SER A 192 -9.40 2.41 8.83
N TRP A 193 -8.86 1.30 9.30
CA TRP A 193 -8.72 1.00 10.71
C TRP A 193 -7.25 1.15 11.10
N THR A 194 -7.00 1.79 12.24
CA THR A 194 -5.65 2.03 12.74
C THR A 194 -5.58 1.74 14.22
N ASN A 195 -4.64 0.88 14.61
CA ASN A 195 -4.32 0.59 15.99
C ASN A 195 -3.16 1.47 16.47
N HIS A 196 -3.48 2.41 17.33
CA HIS A 196 -2.49 3.27 17.99
C HIS A 196 -2.04 2.59 19.28
N LYS A 197 -0.75 2.32 19.39
CA LYS A 197 -0.16 1.65 20.55
C LYS A 197 0.73 2.62 21.33
N ASP A 198 0.58 2.60 22.64
CA ASP A 198 1.47 3.31 23.58
C ASP A 198 1.96 2.32 24.64
N ASP A 199 3.27 2.26 24.82
CA ASP A 199 3.96 1.27 25.63
C ASP A 199 4.65 1.94 26.83
N TYR A 200 4.25 1.55 28.03
CA TYR A 200 4.81 2.01 29.29
C TYR A 200 5.43 0.84 30.07
N ILE A 201 6.62 1.06 30.66
CA ILE A 201 7.33 0.04 31.45
C ILE A 201 7.61 0.62 32.84
N SER A 202 7.15 -0.07 33.89
CA SER A 202 7.17 0.45 35.28
C SER A 202 8.53 0.35 35.99
N GLU A 203 9.55 -0.28 35.38
CA GLU A 203 10.83 -0.56 36.03
C GLU A 203 12.00 -0.50 35.04
N THR A 204 12.50 0.71 34.74
CA THR A 204 13.49 0.92 33.67
C THR A 204 14.90 1.22 34.17
N SER A 205 15.12 1.21 35.50
CA SER A 205 16.35 1.71 36.11
C SER A 205 17.59 0.88 35.77
N ARG A 206 17.42 -0.40 35.39
CA ARG A 206 18.52 -1.33 35.08
C ARG A 206 18.30 -2.15 33.80
N MET A 207 17.22 -1.91 33.05
CA MET A 207 16.86 -2.70 31.88
C MET A 207 16.60 -1.79 30.66
N PRO A 208 17.22 -2.06 29.50
CA PRO A 208 16.92 -1.32 28.27
C PRO A 208 15.48 -1.56 27.83
N LYS A 209 14.70 -0.49 27.67
CA LYS A 209 13.27 -0.55 27.31
C LYS A 209 13.00 -1.36 26.05
N ASN A 210 13.83 -1.19 25.02
CA ASN A 210 13.66 -1.88 23.73
C ASN A 210 13.76 -3.41 23.87
N LEU A 211 14.67 -3.91 24.72
CA LEU A 211 14.81 -5.35 24.95
C LEU A 211 13.61 -5.92 25.73
N VAL A 212 13.02 -5.13 26.63
CA VAL A 212 11.82 -5.54 27.38
C VAL A 212 10.60 -5.66 26.46
N LEU A 213 10.50 -4.85 25.41
CA LEU A 213 9.41 -4.96 24.43
C LEU A 213 9.55 -6.16 23.48
N GLU A 214 10.75 -6.72 23.36
CA GLU A 214 11.04 -7.85 22.46
C GLU A 214 10.82 -9.22 23.13
N VAL A 215 10.73 -9.26 24.46
CA VAL A 215 10.57 -10.51 25.21
C VAL A 215 9.10 -10.86 25.44
N THR A 216 8.83 -12.16 25.57
CA THR A 216 7.49 -12.65 25.93
C THR A 216 7.32 -12.64 27.45
N GLY A 217 6.09 -12.40 27.92
CA GLY A 217 5.74 -12.36 29.33
C GLY A 217 4.38 -13.02 29.60
N GLN A 218 3.93 -12.94 30.84
CA GLN A 218 2.59 -13.38 31.22
C GLN A 218 1.65 -12.17 31.26
N VAL A 219 0.43 -12.32 30.74
CA VAL A 219 -0.60 -11.29 30.83
C VAL A 219 -1.11 -11.23 32.27
N ALA A 220 -0.71 -10.19 33.00
CA ALA A 220 -1.15 -9.97 34.37
C ALA A 220 -2.58 -9.41 34.44
N TYR A 221 -2.96 -8.60 33.45
CA TYR A 221 -4.27 -7.96 33.32
C TYR A 221 -4.51 -7.56 31.86
N GLU A 222 -5.74 -7.74 31.40
CA GLU A 222 -6.21 -7.27 30.09
C GLU A 222 -7.67 -6.83 30.22
N GLU A 223 -7.99 -5.69 29.61
CA GLU A 223 -9.33 -5.12 29.60
C GLU A 223 -9.58 -4.45 28.25
N GLU A 224 -10.78 -4.67 27.70
CA GLU A 224 -11.24 -4.01 26.48
C GLU A 224 -12.53 -3.24 26.79
N ASN A 225 -12.54 -1.95 26.48
CA ASN A 225 -13.73 -1.12 26.62
C ASN A 225 -14.68 -1.25 25.42
N PRO A 226 -16.00 -1.06 25.60
CA PRO A 226 -16.94 -1.06 24.50
C PRO A 226 -16.58 -0.04 23.42
N ARG A 227 -16.92 -0.35 22.17
CA ARG A 227 -16.78 0.57 21.04
C ARG A 227 -17.51 1.89 21.33
N VAL A 228 -16.78 2.98 21.25
CA VAL A 228 -17.36 4.33 21.29
C VAL A 228 -17.83 4.69 19.88
N ASN A 229 -19.12 4.98 19.74
CA ASN A 229 -19.69 5.48 18.49
C ASN A 229 -19.45 6.99 18.37
N MET A 230 -19.44 7.52 17.14
CA MET A 230 -19.40 8.97 16.97
C MET A 230 -20.63 9.61 17.63
N ILE A 231 -20.40 10.76 18.27
CA ILE A 231 -21.46 11.66 18.69
C ILE A 231 -21.97 12.34 17.41
N LEU A 232 -23.21 12.06 17.05
CA LEU A 232 -23.91 12.69 15.91
C LEU A 232 -24.44 14.08 16.30
#